data_AF-A0A7X7X871-F1
#
_entry.id   AF-A0A7X7X871-F1
#
_cell.length_a   1.000
_cell.length_b   1.000
_cell.length_c   1.000
_cell.angle_alpha   90.00
_cell.angle_beta   90.00
_cell.angle_gamma   90.00
#
_symmetry.space_group_name_H-M   'P 1'
#
loop_
_entity.id
_entity.type
_entity.pdbx_description
1 polymer ?
#
loop_
_entity_poly.entity_id
_entity_poly.type
_entity_poly.pdbx_seq_one_letter_code
_entity_poly.pdbx_strand_id
1 'polypeptide(L)'
;MSTGGALGYKGPELLKVVRDGLLPVSDMLISGVAGDEKVFQIVTLPFLCRDFGELKTLIDIARPSFEKAAEGKWKQKILYIAPWPGAGLWTKKKITTLEEMKGLKTR
;
A
#
# COMPACT_ATOMS: atom_id res chain seq x y z
N MET A 1 -14.05 5.13 17.81
CA MET A 1 -13.09 4.75 16.75
C MET A 1 -13.67 5.19 15.43
N SER A 2 -13.04 6.17 14.77
CA SER A 2 -13.42 6.57 13.42
C SER A 2 -12.73 5.63 12.44
N THR A 3 -13.47 4.94 11.58
CA THR A 3 -12.93 3.99 10.59
C THR A 3 -13.22 4.47 9.16
N GLY A 4 -12.53 3.90 8.17
CA GLY A 4 -12.87 4.09 6.75
C GLY A 4 -12.80 5.52 6.21
N GLY A 5 -11.92 6.36 6.76
CA GLY A 5 -11.79 7.76 6.31
C GLY A 5 -12.90 8.70 6.85
N ALA A 6 -13.64 8.31 7.89
CA ALA A 6 -14.69 9.13 8.49
C ALA A 6 -14.22 10.50 9.02
N LEU A 7 -12.90 10.70 9.19
CA LEU A 7 -12.30 11.98 9.56
C LEU A 7 -12.00 12.89 8.35
N GLY A 8 -12.36 12.48 7.13
CA GLY A 8 -12.19 13.26 5.91
C GLY A 8 -10.85 13.05 5.19
N TYR A 9 -9.85 12.50 5.87
CA TYR A 9 -8.53 12.21 5.28
C TYR A 9 -8.56 10.94 4.41
N LYS A 10 -7.92 11.01 3.25
CA LYS A 10 -7.77 9.91 2.28
C LYS A 10 -6.35 9.34 2.29
N GLY A 11 -6.17 8.16 1.70
CA GLY A 11 -4.88 7.45 1.65
C GLY A 11 -3.66 8.33 1.33
N PRO A 12 -3.66 9.12 0.23
CA PRO A 12 -2.48 9.88 -0.20
C PRO A 12 -1.99 10.96 0.77
N GLU A 13 -2.82 11.45 1.69
CA GLU A 13 -2.46 12.52 2.63
C GLU A 13 -2.07 12.01 4.02
N LEU A 14 -2.23 10.71 4.31
CA LEU A 14 -2.06 10.19 5.68
C LEU A 14 -0.65 10.41 6.26
N LEU A 15 0.41 10.35 5.43
CA LEU A 15 1.76 10.69 5.88
C LEU A 15 1.88 12.16 6.29
N LYS A 16 1.24 13.09 5.56
CA LYS A 16 1.26 14.53 5.89
C LYS A 16 0.45 14.79 7.15
N VAL A 17 -0.75 14.22 7.24
CA VAL A 17 -1.68 14.39 8.36
C VAL A 17 -1.05 13.95 9.69
N VAL A 18 -0.33 12.83 9.70
CA VAL A 18 0.39 12.37 10.91
C VAL A 18 1.60 13.25 11.22
N ARG A 19 2.41 13.59 10.21
CA ARG A 19 3.58 14.47 10.38
C ARG A 19 3.21 15.83 10.97
N ASP A 20 2.11 16.41 10.50
CA ASP A 20 1.64 17.74 10.89
C ASP A 20 0.89 17.71 12.25
N GLY A 21 0.77 16.54 12.88
CA GLY A 21 0.17 16.37 14.21
C GLY A 21 -1.35 16.42 14.25
N LEU A 22 -2.02 16.44 13.08
CA LEU A 22 -3.48 16.39 12.98
C LEU A 22 -4.05 15.05 13.46
N LEU A 23 -3.28 13.98 13.28
CA LEU A 23 -3.53 12.66 13.86
C LEU A 23 -2.26 12.13 14.54
N PRO A 24 -2.36 11.51 15.73
CA PRO A 24 -1.19 10.92 16.39
C PRO A 24 -0.73 9.62 15.73
N VAL A 25 -1.63 8.93 15.02
CA VAL A 25 -1.37 7.65 14.35
C VAL A 25 -2.38 7.45 13.22
N SER A 26 -2.00 6.71 12.18
CA SER A 26 -2.93 6.24 11.15
C SER A 26 -2.60 4.81 10.73
N ASP A 27 -3.62 4.07 10.29
CA ASP A 27 -3.46 2.87 9.48
C ASP A 27 -3.56 3.28 8.02
N MET A 28 -2.62 2.82 7.18
CA MET A 28 -2.52 3.20 5.79
C MET A 28 -2.21 2.00 4.91
N LEU A 29 -2.84 1.93 3.73
CA LEU A 29 -2.33 1.09 2.67
C LEU A 29 -0.98 1.68 2.23
N ILE A 30 0.11 0.92 2.44
CA ILE A 30 1.48 1.40 2.17
C ILE A 30 1.65 1.95 0.75
N SER A 31 1.06 1.30 -0.26
CA SER A 31 1.08 1.80 -1.64
C SER A 31 0.19 3.02 -1.88
N GLY A 32 -0.80 3.27 -1.02
CA GLY A 32 -1.67 4.44 -1.10
C GLY A 32 -0.95 5.77 -0.89
N VAL A 33 0.26 5.74 -0.31
CA VAL A 33 1.12 6.90 -0.09
C VAL A 33 2.36 6.91 -0.99
N ALA A 34 2.44 6.01 -1.97
CA ALA A 34 3.61 5.86 -2.83
C ALA A 34 3.87 7.05 -3.78
N GLY A 35 2.85 7.89 -4.01
CA GLY A 35 3.03 9.16 -4.74
C GLY A 35 3.92 10.15 -3.98
N ASP A 36 3.93 10.08 -2.65
CA ASP A 36 4.74 10.90 -1.76
C ASP A 36 6.07 10.22 -1.38
N GLU A 37 6.10 8.87 -1.35
CA GLU A 37 7.27 8.02 -1.11
C GLU A 37 7.32 6.76 -1.97
N LYS A 38 8.09 6.79 -3.07
CA LYS A 38 8.10 5.73 -4.09
C LYS A 38 8.48 4.35 -3.57
N VAL A 39 9.31 4.27 -2.52
CA VAL A 39 9.77 2.99 -1.96
C VAL A 39 8.58 2.11 -1.52
N PHE A 40 7.49 2.74 -1.07
CA PHE A 40 6.28 2.06 -0.61
C PHE A 40 5.47 1.37 -1.73
N GLN A 41 5.81 1.60 -3.01
CA GLN A 41 5.17 0.94 -4.15
C GLN A 41 5.63 -0.52 -4.34
N ILE A 42 6.78 -0.92 -3.79
CA ILE A 42 7.44 -2.19 -4.16
C ILE A 42 6.54 -3.43 -3.97
N VAL A 43 5.68 -3.43 -2.96
CA VAL A 43 4.78 -4.54 -2.63
C VAL A 43 3.63 -4.72 -3.63
N THR A 44 3.42 -3.79 -4.57
CA THR A 44 2.37 -3.89 -5.58
C THR A 44 2.90 -4.30 -6.96
N LEU A 45 4.20 -4.54 -7.09
CA LEU A 45 4.78 -4.90 -8.38
C LEU A 45 4.21 -6.26 -8.81
N PRO A 46 3.51 -6.34 -9.96
CA PRO A 46 2.89 -7.58 -10.40
C PRO A 46 3.92 -8.70 -10.52
N PHE A 47 3.57 -9.87 -9.98
CA PHE A 47 4.39 -11.10 -10.02
C PHE A 47 5.72 -11.05 -9.26
N LEU A 48 6.00 -10.01 -8.47
CA LEU A 48 7.21 -9.96 -7.63
C LEU A 48 7.17 -10.94 -6.45
N CYS A 49 6.00 -11.04 -5.79
CA CYS A 49 5.73 -12.00 -4.74
C CYS A 49 4.45 -12.77 -5.06
N ARG A 50 4.49 -14.10 -4.95
CA ARG A 50 3.42 -15.01 -5.36
C ARG A 50 2.67 -15.62 -4.18
N ASP A 51 3.28 -15.62 -3.00
CA ASP A 51 2.70 -16.14 -1.78
C ASP A 51 3.11 -15.31 -0.55
N PHE A 52 2.53 -15.63 0.61
CA PHE A 52 2.81 -14.93 1.87
C PHE A 52 4.24 -15.11 2.37
N GLY A 53 4.91 -16.22 2.02
CA GLY A 53 6.30 -16.46 2.38
C GLY A 53 7.23 -15.51 1.64
N GLU A 54 7.08 -15.43 0.31
CA GLU A 54 7.81 -14.48 -0.53
C GLU A 54 7.53 -13.02 -0.12
N LEU A 55 6.26 -12.68 0.18
CA LEU A 55 5.90 -11.35 0.67
C LEU A 55 6.56 -11.02 2.00
N LYS A 56 6.61 -11.99 2.93
CA LYS A 56 7.32 -11.80 4.21
C LYS A 56 8.80 -11.52 3.97
N THR A 57 9.46 -12.29 3.12
CA THR A 57 10.86 -12.06 2.75
C THR A 57 11.06 -10.67 2.14
N LEU A 58 10.18 -10.24 1.23
CA LEU A 58 10.25 -8.89 0.64
C LEU A 58 10.13 -7.81 1.71
N ILE A 59 9.17 -7.93 2.64
CA ILE A 59 8.98 -6.96 3.73
C ILE A 59 10.20 -6.92 4.64
N ASP A 60 10.76 -8.08 5.02
CA ASP A 60 11.94 -8.15 5.88
C ASP A 60 13.16 -7.45 5.21
N ILE A 61 13.33 -7.61 3.89
CA ILE A 61 14.36 -6.90 3.10
C ILE A 61 14.07 -5.40 2.97
N ALA A 62 12.82 -5.02 2.72
CA ALA A 62 12.42 -3.64 2.46
C ALA A 62 12.29 -2.79 3.73
N ARG A 63 12.11 -3.43 4.90
CA ARG A 63 11.85 -2.76 6.19
C ARG A 63 12.85 -1.63 6.51
N PRO A 64 14.18 -1.80 6.37
CA PRO A 64 15.12 -0.71 6.64
C PRO A 64 14.90 0.51 5.73
N SER A 65 14.55 0.29 4.47
CA SER A 65 14.27 1.37 3.52
C SER A 65 12.94 2.07 3.84
N PHE A 66 11.95 1.33 4.31
CA PHE A 66 10.68 1.88 4.76
C PHE A 66 10.84 2.75 6.00
N GLU A 67 11.56 2.27 7.01
CA GLU A 67 11.85 3.05 8.23
C GLU A 67 12.64 4.32 7.88
N LYS A 68 13.68 4.21 7.04
CA LYS A 68 14.46 5.37 6.60
C LYS A 68 13.58 6.44 5.92
N ALA A 69 12.65 6.02 5.07
CA ALA A 69 11.71 6.94 4.41
C ALA A 69 10.77 7.60 5.43
N ALA A 70 10.15 6.81 6.30
CA ALA A 70 9.22 7.27 7.34
C ALA A 70 9.89 8.22 8.35
N GLU A 71 11.05 7.85 8.89
CA GLU A 71 11.77 8.65 9.88
C GLU A 71 12.39 9.91 9.26
N GLY A 72 12.88 9.80 8.03
CA GLY A 72 13.55 10.88 7.32
C GLY A 72 12.63 12.08 7.07
N LYS A 73 11.77 11.99 6.05
CA LYS A 73 10.91 13.08 5.60
C LYS A 73 9.67 13.26 6.49
N TRP A 74 9.15 12.16 7.06
CA TRP A 74 7.84 12.16 7.70
C TRP A 74 7.88 12.18 9.22
N LYS A 75 9.07 12.01 9.82
CA LYS A 75 9.27 11.99 11.28
C LYS A 75 8.36 10.96 11.97
N GLN A 76 8.15 9.82 11.31
CA GLN A 76 7.24 8.77 11.75
C GLN A 76 7.98 7.46 11.98
N LYS A 77 7.43 6.62 12.85
CA LYS A 77 7.89 5.26 13.11
C LYS A 77 6.85 4.26 12.65
N ILE A 78 7.27 3.21 11.94
CA ILE A 78 6.35 2.15 11.52
C ILE A 78 6.15 1.18 12.68
N LEU A 79 4.92 1.08 13.19
CA LEU A 79 4.62 0.20 14.32
C LEU A 79 4.55 -1.27 13.89
N TYR A 80 3.81 -1.57 12.83
CA TYR A 80 3.71 -2.90 12.23
C TYR A 80 3.30 -2.81 10.76
N ILE A 81 3.44 -3.93 10.05
CA ILE A 81 2.96 -4.11 8.67
C ILE A 81 2.20 -5.42 8.63
N ALA A 82 0.97 -5.40 8.11
CA ALA A 82 0.14 -6.58 7.92
C ALA A 82 -0.18 -6.76 6.43
N PRO A 83 -0.05 -7.98 5.87
CA PRO A 83 -0.29 -8.20 4.46
C PRO A 83 -1.79 -8.28 4.15
N TRP A 84 -2.20 -7.66 3.04
CA TRP A 84 -3.46 -8.01 2.40
C TRP A 84 -3.28 -9.27 1.54
N PRO A 85 -4.33 -10.09 1.34
CA PRO A 85 -4.29 -11.18 0.37
C PRO A 85 -3.93 -10.68 -1.03
N GLY A 86 -3.40 -11.58 -1.85
CA GLY A 86 -2.99 -11.28 -3.23
C GLY A 86 -4.09 -10.60 -4.05
N ALA A 87 -3.69 -9.67 -4.92
CA ALA A 87 -4.62 -8.97 -5.80
C ALA A 87 -5.15 -9.92 -6.89
N GLY A 88 -6.45 -9.82 -7.16
CA GLY A 88 -7.13 -10.50 -8.26
C GLY A 88 -7.81 -9.51 -9.19
N LEU A 89 -8.30 -10.01 -10.32
CA LEU A 89 -9.17 -9.25 -11.22
C LEU A 89 -10.61 -9.73 -11.05
N TRP A 90 -11.51 -8.81 -10.73
CA TRP A 90 -12.94 -9.06 -10.69
C TRP A 90 -13.56 -8.64 -12.02
N THR A 91 -14.07 -9.61 -12.77
CA THR A 91 -14.65 -9.39 -14.11
C THR A 91 -16.09 -9.91 -14.17
N LYS A 92 -16.95 -9.23 -14.94
CA LYS A 92 -18.34 -9.68 -15.16
C LYS A 92 -18.43 -10.92 -16.04
N LYS A 93 -17.46 -11.08 -16.94
CA LYS A 93 -17.34 -12.23 -17.85
C LYS A 93 -16.11 -13.03 -17.46
N LYS A 94 -16.16 -14.34 -17.70
CA LYS A 94 -14.97 -15.19 -17.60
C LYS A 94 -13.92 -14.70 -18.59
N ILE A 95 -12.68 -14.58 -18.13
CA ILE A 95 -11.51 -14.21 -18.93
C ILE A 95 -10.52 -15.36 -18.84
N THR A 96 -10.02 -15.80 -19.99
CA THR A 96 -9.09 -16.92 -20.14
C THR A 96 -7.89 -16.58 -21.02
N THR A 97 -7.96 -15.51 -21.81
CA THR A 97 -6.83 -15.03 -22.62
C THR A 97 -6.58 -13.53 -22.39
N LEU A 98 -5.41 -13.04 -22.82
CA LEU A 98 -5.04 -11.62 -22.68
C LEU A 98 -5.86 -10.73 -23.61
N GLU A 99 -6.23 -11.22 -24.79
CA GLU A 99 -7.01 -10.47 -25.78
C GLU A 99 -8.39 -10.13 -25.23
N GLU A 100 -8.98 -11.03 -24.43
CA GLU A 100 -10.26 -10.82 -23.75
C GLU A 100 -10.18 -9.71 -22.68
N MET A 101 -8.98 -9.36 -22.23
CA MET A 101 -8.77 -8.23 -21.32
C MET A 101 -8.81 -6.87 -22.03
N LYS A 102 -8.73 -6.84 -23.37
CA LYS A 102 -8.68 -5.61 -24.14
C LYS A 102 -9.96 -4.79 -23.95
N GLY A 103 -9.81 -3.54 -23.53
CA GLY A 103 -10.94 -2.64 -23.31
C GLY A 103 -11.73 -2.90 -22.02
N LEU A 104 -11.25 -3.78 -21.13
CA LEU A 104 -11.80 -3.91 -19.79
C LEU A 104 -11.64 -2.58 -19.03
N LYS A 105 -12.76 -2.09 -18.49
CA LYS A 105 -12.76 -0.98 -17.53
C LYS A 105 -12.52 -1.53 -16.15
N THR A 106 -11.32 -1.33 -15.60
CA THR A 106 -10.97 -1.65 -14.21
C THR A 106 -10.99 -0.39 -13.35
N ARG A 107 -11.14 -0.56 -12.03
CA ARG A 107 -11.03 0.52 -11.04
C ARG A 107 -9.57 0.72 -10.63
#